data_AF-A0A9P5XMX9-F1
#
_entry.id   AF-A0A9P5XMX9-F1
#
_cell.length_a   1.000
_cell.length_b   1.000
_cell.length_c   1.000
_cell.angle_alpha   90.00
_cell.angle_beta   90.00
_cell.angle_gamma   90.00
#
_symmetry.space_group_name_H-M   'P 1'
#
loop_
_entity.id
_entity.type
_entity.pdbx_description
1 polymer ?
#
loop_
_entity_poly.entity_id
_entity_poly.type
_entity_poly.pdbx_seq_one_letter_code
_entity_poly.pdbx_strand_id
1 'polypeptide(L)'
;MTRLLPRLARIIEAQPDSKLLPFDLRDHRPRRPKSLHKPFLSRPSFNPDAHPQSILLESENPIATPDKYVRHKTLPPRVYVPETALKREGEHDGPRQMTEEERKWWSSPYRKLRILHTVRMLTTPPRKCALSGHLFPSAFLLRLAPMRTSDAEPTSKAGPAKCMLVPDGLQNLKFTARQSNRAVHVLCSRQAISLIHENRLKVGNIPHYVTVPPNLDTHVSHILRLCVLQTLELLVQVLQSKRKADILANPPIRRLSMKEWKDVQEKNQIPWKDAVAIIHAPPVSDEIEPSMSPLPLPLDADIEANASRPVATMCDLPFDSSLPTNFAYRDVLPSAKVPLYEAASLFPHAAQRAVLHRLLLQAQSLYGAAHRKQEGSMMRRRRNPSDAYVLSSNSEIIKLGDVAEMAMALWRVFLYERDLLRE
;
A
#
# COMPACT_ATOMS: atom_id res chain seq x y z
N MET A 1 27.01 -10.40 25.11
CA MET A 1 26.13 -10.29 26.29
C MET A 1 26.69 -9.37 27.40
N THR A 2 27.94 -8.88 27.31
CA THR A 2 28.62 -8.10 28.36
C THR A 2 28.05 -6.70 28.66
N ARG A 3 27.18 -6.13 27.82
CA ARG A 3 26.63 -4.77 28.01
C ARG A 3 25.30 -4.72 28.78
N LEU A 4 24.64 -5.86 28.99
CA LEU A 4 23.33 -5.92 29.64
C LEU A 4 23.44 -6.02 31.17
N LEU A 5 24.41 -6.80 31.66
CA LEU A 5 24.60 -7.04 33.10
C LEU A 5 24.89 -5.76 33.90
N PRO A 6 25.77 -4.83 33.46
CA PRO A 6 26.03 -3.60 34.22
C PRO A 6 24.81 -2.66 34.25
N ARG A 7 23.95 -2.71 33.23
CA ARG A 7 22.72 -1.91 33.19
C ARG A 7 21.66 -2.48 34.12
N LEU A 8 21.53 -3.80 34.16
CA LEU A 8 20.63 -4.48 35.10
C LEU A 8 21.07 -4.27 36.55
N ALA A 9 22.37 -4.38 36.84
CA ALA A 9 22.92 -4.13 38.16
C ALA A 9 22.58 -2.72 38.66
N ARG A 10 22.80 -1.67 37.85
CA ARG A 10 22.44 -0.28 38.21
C ARG A 10 20.95 -0.09 38.46
N ILE A 11 20.09 -0.77 37.72
CA ILE A 11 18.62 -0.68 37.88
C ILE A 11 18.20 -1.35 39.20
N ILE A 12 18.78 -2.51 39.50
CA ILE A 12 18.52 -3.26 40.74
C ILE A 12 19.03 -2.49 41.95
N GLU A 13 20.24 -1.93 41.87
CA GLU A 13 20.83 -1.09 42.93
C GLU A 13 20.01 0.18 43.19
N ALA A 14 19.39 0.77 42.15
CA ALA A 14 18.57 1.97 42.29
C ALA A 14 17.18 1.70 42.93
N GLN A 15 16.73 0.45 43.01
CA GLN A 15 15.42 0.07 43.55
C GLN A 15 15.50 -1.21 44.40
N PRO A 16 16.21 -1.17 45.55
CA PRO A 16 16.44 -2.37 46.37
C PRO A 16 15.16 -2.96 46.98
N ASP A 17 14.14 -2.13 47.22
CA ASP A 17 12.91 -2.53 47.92
C ASP A 17 11.73 -2.85 46.99
N SER A 18 11.91 -2.79 45.66
CA SER A 18 10.84 -3.16 44.73
C SER A 18 10.66 -4.67 44.77
N LYS A 19 9.63 -5.13 45.50
CA LYS A 19 9.22 -6.53 45.57
C LYS A 19 9.22 -7.13 44.16
N LEU A 20 10.05 -8.14 43.96
CA LEU A 20 10.33 -8.79 42.70
C LEU A 20 9.03 -9.14 41.94
N LEU A 21 8.82 -8.47 40.79
CA LEU A 21 7.99 -8.79 39.59
C LEU A 21 6.98 -7.69 39.20
N PRO A 22 6.76 -7.43 37.89
CA PRO A 22 7.67 -7.49 36.76
C PRO A 22 8.26 -6.10 36.47
N PHE A 23 9.56 -6.03 36.14
CA PHE A 23 10.16 -4.79 35.61
C PHE A 23 9.42 -4.38 34.33
N ASP A 24 8.61 -3.32 34.37
CA ASP A 24 8.08 -2.76 33.13
C ASP A 24 9.22 -2.02 32.43
N LEU A 25 9.88 -2.71 31.49
CA LEU A 25 10.90 -2.15 30.62
C LEU A 25 10.43 -0.89 29.89
N ARG A 26 9.11 -0.63 29.82
CA ARG A 26 8.54 0.58 29.21
C ARG A 26 8.80 1.84 30.03
N ASP A 27 8.96 1.71 31.35
CA ASP A 27 9.20 2.86 32.23
C ASP A 27 10.68 3.26 32.24
N HIS A 28 11.58 2.29 32.08
CA HIS A 28 13.03 2.53 32.08
C HIS A 28 13.65 2.71 30.70
N ARG A 29 12.93 2.36 29.61
CA ARG A 29 13.44 2.64 28.27
C ARG A 29 13.28 4.14 28.01
N PRO A 30 14.38 4.92 27.87
CA PRO A 30 14.27 6.33 27.55
C PRO A 30 13.40 6.45 26.29
N ARG A 31 12.23 7.07 26.46
CA ARG A 31 11.24 7.20 25.41
C ARG A 31 11.86 8.07 24.34
N ARG A 32 12.39 7.44 23.29
CA ARG A 32 12.98 8.17 22.17
C ARG A 32 11.92 9.13 21.62
N PRO A 33 12.30 10.38 21.28
CA PRO A 33 11.38 11.32 20.70
C PRO A 33 10.81 10.72 19.42
N LYS A 34 9.50 10.88 19.20
CA LYS A 34 8.85 10.30 18.02
C LYS A 34 9.30 11.00 16.73
N SER A 35 9.63 12.28 16.84
CA SER A 35 10.14 13.10 15.74
C SER A 35 11.60 13.44 15.96
N LEU A 36 12.37 13.49 14.88
CA LEU A 36 13.70 14.11 14.86
C LEU A 36 13.60 15.60 14.49
N HIS A 37 12.39 16.12 14.29
CA HIS A 37 12.20 17.50 13.92
C HIS A 37 12.68 18.44 15.03
N LYS A 38 13.55 19.35 14.63
CA LYS A 38 13.99 20.49 15.41
C LYS A 38 13.66 21.74 14.60
N PRO A 39 13.24 22.84 15.25
CA PRO A 39 13.12 24.12 14.57
C PRO A 39 14.48 24.44 13.95
N PHE A 40 14.50 24.68 12.64
CA PHE A 40 15.71 25.05 11.93
C PHE A 40 15.88 26.55 12.02
N LEU A 41 17.12 27.00 12.15
CA LEU A 41 17.43 28.43 12.04
C LEU A 41 17.05 28.93 10.64
N SER A 42 16.72 30.21 10.53
CA SER A 42 16.46 30.85 9.22
C SER A 42 17.60 30.54 8.25
N ARG A 43 17.27 30.45 6.95
CA ARG A 43 18.27 30.17 5.91
C ARG A 43 19.43 31.17 6.08
N PRO A 44 20.68 30.70 6.27
CA PRO A 44 21.79 31.61 6.48
C PRO A 44 21.97 32.44 5.22
N SER A 45 22.22 33.73 5.40
CA SER A 45 22.74 34.56 4.31
C SER A 45 24.15 34.09 3.99
N PHE A 46 24.52 34.16 2.71
CA PHE A 46 25.93 34.05 2.29
C PHE A 46 26.38 35.35 1.63
N ASN A 47 25.59 36.42 1.76
CA ASN A 47 25.98 37.75 1.29
C ASN A 47 26.96 38.35 2.30
N PRO A 48 28.21 38.69 1.91
CA PRO A 48 29.21 39.27 2.81
C PRO A 48 28.69 40.48 3.61
N ASP A 49 27.85 41.32 3.02
CA ASP A 49 27.30 42.52 3.66
C ASP A 49 26.40 42.20 4.87
N ALA A 50 25.85 40.97 4.93
CA ALA A 50 25.03 40.52 6.05
C ALA A 50 25.85 40.07 7.26
N HIS A 51 27.18 40.00 7.14
CA HIS A 51 28.08 39.50 8.15
C HIS A 51 29.12 40.58 8.51
N PRO A 52 29.06 41.17 9.73
CA PRO A 52 30.03 42.21 10.13
C PRO A 52 31.45 41.68 10.30
N GLN A 53 31.61 40.35 10.33
CA GLN A 53 32.87 39.64 10.42
C GLN A 53 32.80 38.37 9.54
N SER A 54 33.93 37.67 9.38
CA SER A 54 33.94 36.40 8.65
C SER A 54 32.90 35.43 9.21
N ILE A 55 32.08 34.84 8.32
CA ILE A 55 31.06 33.83 8.66
C ILE A 55 31.66 32.65 9.46
N LEU A 56 32.97 32.39 9.32
CA LEU A 56 33.66 31.33 10.05
C LEU A 56 33.81 31.62 11.55
N LEU A 57 33.81 32.89 11.93
CA LEU A 57 33.99 33.36 13.31
C LEU A 57 32.67 33.56 14.04
N GLU A 58 31.53 33.44 13.34
CA GLU A 58 30.22 33.54 13.96
C GLU A 58 29.90 32.31 14.81
N SER A 59 29.31 32.53 15.99
CA SER A 59 28.92 31.45 16.91
C SER A 59 27.87 30.50 16.32
N GLU A 60 27.11 30.95 15.32
CA GLU A 60 26.09 30.17 14.61
C GLU A 60 26.43 29.95 13.13
N ASN A 61 27.71 29.72 12.83
CA ASN A 61 28.17 29.45 11.49
C ASN A 61 27.55 28.17 10.88
N PRO A 62 26.93 28.23 9.67
CA PRO A 62 26.38 27.05 8.99
C PRO A 62 27.44 26.03 8.53
N ILE A 63 28.71 26.43 8.43
CA ILE A 63 29.84 25.57 8.08
C ILE A 63 30.34 24.79 9.30
N ALA A 64 30.47 25.45 10.47
CA ALA A 64 30.93 24.81 11.70
C ALA A 64 29.83 24.01 12.40
N THR A 65 28.56 24.42 12.27
CA THR A 65 27.41 23.77 12.90
C THR A 65 26.32 23.39 11.88
N PRO A 66 26.64 22.58 10.85
CA PRO A 66 25.69 22.26 9.78
C PRO A 66 24.42 21.60 10.30
N ASP A 67 24.53 20.82 11.38
CA ASP A 67 23.42 20.11 12.02
C ASP A 67 22.27 21.03 12.48
N LYS A 68 22.55 22.29 12.85
CA LYS A 68 21.52 23.27 13.23
C LYS A 68 20.68 23.75 12.03
N TYR A 69 21.22 23.61 10.82
CA TYR A 69 20.61 24.04 9.56
C TYR A 69 20.02 22.87 8.76
N VAL A 70 20.22 21.63 9.22
CA VAL A 70 19.63 20.43 8.58
C VAL A 70 18.12 20.46 8.76
N ARG A 71 17.40 20.51 7.63
CA ARG A 71 15.95 20.39 7.64
C ARG A 71 15.53 18.96 7.96
N HIS A 72 14.95 18.77 9.12
CA HIS A 72 14.36 17.51 9.53
C HIS A 72 12.89 17.43 9.09
N LYS A 73 12.49 16.27 8.55
CA LYS A 73 11.08 16.01 8.22
C LYS A 73 10.26 16.02 9.50
N THR A 74 9.11 16.68 9.46
CA THR A 74 8.10 16.58 10.52
C THR A 74 7.45 15.19 10.49
N LEU A 75 6.74 14.86 11.57
CA LEU A 75 5.86 13.70 11.61
C LEU A 75 4.88 13.77 10.44
N PRO A 76 4.66 12.65 9.73
CA PRO A 76 3.68 12.64 8.66
C PRO A 76 2.28 12.93 9.26
N PRO A 77 1.49 13.81 8.63
CA PRO A 77 0.13 14.05 9.08
C PRO A 77 -0.69 12.76 9.02
N ARG A 78 -1.68 12.63 9.89
CA ARG A 78 -2.58 11.47 9.93
C ARG A 78 -3.99 11.87 9.55
N VAL A 79 -4.73 10.98 8.90
CA VAL A 79 -6.14 11.22 8.57
C VAL A 79 -6.96 11.53 9.82
N TYR A 80 -6.69 10.79 10.89
CA TYR A 80 -7.27 10.97 12.21
C TYR A 80 -6.17 10.98 13.27
N VAL A 81 -6.23 11.97 14.15
CA VAL A 81 -5.39 12.05 15.34
C VAL A 81 -6.36 12.03 16.53
N PRO A 82 -6.29 11.03 17.41
CA PRO A 82 -7.14 11.01 18.60
C PRO A 82 -6.77 12.19 19.50
N GLU A 83 -7.74 12.74 20.22
CA GLU A 83 -7.52 13.90 21.12
C GLU A 83 -6.45 13.65 22.18
N THR A 84 -6.26 12.38 22.58
CA THR A 84 -5.23 11.96 23.53
C THR A 84 -3.81 11.96 22.96
N ALA A 85 -3.64 12.09 21.65
CA ALA A 85 -2.32 12.15 21.02
C ALA A 85 -1.75 13.57 21.12
N LEU A 86 -1.41 13.99 22.34
CA LEU A 86 -0.75 15.25 22.59
C LEU A 86 0.76 15.16 22.32
N LYS A 87 1.32 16.30 21.93
CA LYS A 87 2.76 16.54 21.86
C LYS A 87 3.35 16.41 23.26
N ARG A 88 4.44 15.67 23.42
CA ARG A 88 5.10 15.54 24.73
C ARG A 88 5.84 16.81 25.08
N GLU A 89 5.98 17.09 26.38
CA GLU A 89 6.85 18.16 26.87
C GLU A 89 8.27 17.98 26.32
N GLY A 90 8.84 19.07 25.78
CA GLY A 90 10.17 19.08 25.18
C GLY A 90 10.28 18.54 23.75
N GLU A 91 9.28 17.86 23.20
CA GLU A 91 9.25 17.60 21.74
C GLU A 91 8.97 18.93 21.01
N HIS A 92 9.46 19.12 19.77
CA HIS A 92 9.12 20.30 18.96
C HIS A 92 7.95 20.05 18.02
N ASP A 93 7.73 18.79 17.67
CA ASP A 93 6.82 18.36 16.63
C ASP A 93 5.84 17.32 17.18
N GLY A 94 4.56 17.52 16.91
CA GLY A 94 3.46 16.70 17.40
C GLY A 94 2.70 16.03 16.27
N PRO A 95 1.92 14.97 16.56
CA PRO A 95 1.05 14.39 15.54
C PRO A 95 0.00 15.42 15.12
N ARG A 96 -0.06 15.77 13.83
CA ARG A 96 -1.12 16.65 13.29
C ARG A 96 -2.10 15.89 12.43
N GLN A 97 -3.33 16.39 12.39
CA GLN A 97 -4.33 15.90 11.46
C GLN A 97 -4.09 16.44 10.05
N MET A 98 -4.39 15.63 9.04
CA MET A 98 -4.38 16.06 7.64
C MET A 98 -5.45 17.13 7.43
N THR A 99 -5.10 18.20 6.70
CA THR A 99 -6.09 19.17 6.20
C THR A 99 -7.02 18.50 5.19
N GLU A 100 -8.15 19.14 4.86
CA GLU A 100 -9.05 18.60 3.85
C GLU A 100 -8.38 18.45 2.48
N GLU A 101 -7.56 19.43 2.10
CA GLU A 101 -6.78 19.37 0.86
C GLU A 101 -5.81 18.19 0.89
N GLU A 102 -5.06 18.00 1.98
CA GLU A 102 -4.15 16.86 2.13
C GLU A 102 -4.88 15.54 2.07
N ARG A 103 -6.05 15.43 2.74
CA ARG A 103 -6.90 14.23 2.64
C ARG A 103 -7.35 13.98 1.22
N LYS A 104 -7.73 15.02 0.47
CA LYS A 104 -8.13 14.92 -0.93
C LYS A 104 -6.99 14.47 -1.84
N TRP A 105 -5.78 14.96 -1.60
CA TRP A 105 -4.56 14.51 -2.28
C TRP A 105 -4.20 13.06 -1.91
N TRP A 106 -4.39 12.68 -0.65
CA TRP A 106 -4.06 11.35 -0.15
C TRP A 106 -5.10 10.29 -0.52
N SER A 107 -6.37 10.69 -0.59
CA SER A 107 -7.49 9.82 -0.95
C SER A 107 -7.52 9.57 -2.44
N SER A 108 -7.12 10.54 -3.26
CA SER A 108 -7.15 10.37 -4.70
C SER A 108 -5.93 9.58 -5.16
N PRO A 109 -6.10 8.39 -5.75
CA PRO A 109 -5.00 7.75 -6.44
C PRO A 109 -4.57 8.55 -7.67
N TYR A 110 -5.49 9.29 -8.30
CA TYR A 110 -5.33 9.79 -9.67
C TYR A 110 -5.28 11.32 -9.84
N ARG A 111 -5.51 12.12 -8.79
CA ARG A 111 -5.79 13.55 -8.99
C ARG A 111 -4.54 14.44 -8.95
N LYS A 112 -4.44 15.24 -10.02
CA LYS A 112 -3.68 16.49 -10.26
C LYS A 112 -2.34 16.42 -11.00
N LEU A 113 -1.80 15.25 -11.31
CA LEU A 113 -0.82 15.10 -12.39
C LEU A 113 -1.20 13.88 -13.22
N ARG A 114 -1.67 14.09 -14.44
CA ARG A 114 -2.12 13.03 -15.37
C ARG A 114 -1.00 12.07 -15.84
N ILE A 115 0.26 12.29 -15.44
CA ILE A 115 1.36 11.32 -15.60
C ILE A 115 1.51 10.41 -14.35
N LEU A 116 0.83 10.74 -13.26
CA LEU A 116 1.08 10.17 -11.94
C LEU A 116 -0.22 9.57 -11.40
N HIS A 117 -0.65 8.45 -11.99
CA HIS A 117 -1.83 7.64 -11.62
C HIS A 117 -1.85 7.14 -10.16
N THR A 118 -0.91 7.59 -9.34
CA THR A 118 -0.47 6.92 -8.15
C THR A 118 0.28 7.86 -7.21
N VAL A 119 -0.23 9.06 -6.90
CA VAL A 119 0.50 10.00 -6.01
C VAL A 119 1.00 9.29 -4.74
N ARG A 120 0.20 8.39 -4.17
CA ARG A 120 0.63 7.56 -3.05
C ARG A 120 1.67 6.48 -3.39
N MET A 121 1.63 5.84 -4.57
CA MET A 121 2.69 4.90 -4.97
C MET A 121 4.00 5.65 -5.27
N LEU A 122 3.92 6.83 -5.88
CA LEU A 122 5.06 7.67 -6.25
C LEU A 122 5.75 8.32 -5.05
N THR A 123 4.97 8.64 -4.02
CA THR A 123 5.50 9.12 -2.74
C THR A 123 6.11 8.00 -1.90
N THR A 124 5.96 6.72 -2.29
CA THR A 124 6.69 5.66 -1.60
C THR A 124 8.19 5.81 -1.79
N PRO A 125 9.02 5.41 -0.80
CA PRO A 125 10.45 5.63 -0.86
C PRO A 125 11.07 5.05 -2.14
N PRO A 126 11.90 5.82 -2.86
CA PRO A 126 12.58 5.30 -4.03
C PRO A 126 13.58 4.21 -3.63
N ARG A 127 13.70 3.18 -4.46
CA ARG A 127 14.63 2.06 -4.33
C ARG A 127 15.24 1.77 -5.69
N LYS A 128 16.49 1.31 -5.69
CA LYS A 128 17.19 0.93 -6.92
C LYS A 128 16.63 -0.41 -7.40
N CYS A 129 16.09 -0.45 -8.62
CA CYS A 129 15.74 -1.69 -9.30
C CYS A 129 17.02 -2.44 -9.64
N ALA A 130 17.11 -3.72 -9.27
CA ALA A 130 18.33 -4.51 -9.45
C ALA A 130 18.57 -4.94 -10.90
N LEU A 131 17.53 -4.93 -11.74
CA LEU A 131 17.64 -5.24 -13.17
C LEU A 131 18.09 -4.02 -13.97
N SER A 132 17.41 -2.88 -13.82
CA SER A 132 17.69 -1.69 -14.62
C SER A 132 18.67 -0.71 -13.97
N GLY A 133 18.97 -0.85 -12.68
CA GLY A 133 19.82 0.07 -11.95
C GLY A 133 19.21 1.45 -11.66
N HIS A 134 18.01 1.75 -12.17
CA HIS A 134 17.32 3.02 -11.94
C HIS A 134 16.56 3.03 -10.61
N LEU A 135 16.29 4.23 -10.09
CA LEU A 135 15.49 4.44 -8.89
C LEU A 135 14.00 4.49 -9.25
N PHE A 136 13.20 3.62 -8.64
CA PHE A 136 11.75 3.65 -8.74
C PHE A 136 11.11 3.69 -7.36
N PRO A 137 9.91 4.27 -7.20
CA PRO A 137 9.16 4.19 -5.96
C PRO A 137 8.87 2.72 -5.60
N SER A 138 9.01 2.36 -4.33
CA SER A 138 8.90 0.97 -3.86
C SER A 138 7.58 0.26 -4.19
N ALA A 139 6.48 1.00 -4.39
CA ALA A 139 5.20 0.42 -4.77
C ALA A 139 5.18 -0.13 -6.21
N PHE A 140 6.08 0.32 -7.09
CA PHE A 140 6.30 -0.24 -8.44
C PHE A 140 7.30 -1.39 -8.45
N LEU A 141 7.79 -1.79 -7.28
CA LEU A 141 8.82 -2.81 -7.15
C LEU A 141 8.29 -4.00 -6.35
N LEU A 142 8.82 -5.17 -6.67
CA LEU A 142 8.70 -6.39 -5.89
C LEU A 142 9.94 -6.48 -5.01
N ARG A 143 9.71 -6.75 -3.73
CA ARG A 143 10.78 -7.03 -2.77
C ARG A 143 10.98 -8.54 -2.74
N LEU A 144 12.18 -8.98 -3.11
CA LEU A 144 12.59 -10.39 -3.11
C LEU A 144 13.73 -10.55 -2.10
N ALA A 145 13.58 -11.44 -1.13
CA ALA A 145 14.58 -11.67 -0.09
C ALA A 145 15.21 -13.07 -0.23
N PRO A 146 16.52 -13.21 -0.03
CA PRO A 146 17.12 -14.52 0.13
C PRO A 146 16.73 -15.11 1.49
N MET A 147 16.19 -16.32 1.47
CA MET A 147 15.80 -17.08 2.66
C MET A 147 16.52 -18.42 2.71
N ARG A 148 16.94 -18.82 3.90
CA ARG A 148 17.58 -20.12 4.12
C ARG A 148 16.52 -21.22 4.02
N THR A 149 16.83 -22.26 3.26
CA THR A 149 16.00 -23.47 3.20
C THR A 149 16.39 -24.41 4.33
N SER A 150 15.40 -24.88 5.10
CA SER A 150 15.58 -25.83 6.21
C SER A 150 16.23 -27.15 5.76
N ASP A 151 16.01 -27.53 4.50
CA ASP A 151 16.30 -28.88 4.02
C ASP A 151 17.79 -29.11 3.72
N ALA A 152 18.61 -28.07 3.83
CA ALA A 152 20.05 -28.24 3.81
C ALA A 152 20.52 -28.46 5.25
N GLU A 153 20.56 -29.73 5.69
CA GLU A 153 21.42 -30.07 6.82
C GLU A 153 22.80 -29.44 6.56
N PRO A 154 23.40 -28.77 7.57
CA PRO A 154 24.68 -28.11 7.40
C PRO A 154 25.73 -29.20 7.13
N THR A 155 25.90 -29.55 5.86
CA THR A 155 26.92 -30.48 5.43
C THR A 155 28.24 -29.90 5.90
N SER A 156 28.83 -30.62 6.83
CA SER A 156 30.05 -30.27 7.53
C SER A 156 31.17 -30.13 6.51
N LYS A 157 31.37 -28.92 5.97
CA LYS A 157 32.63 -28.31 5.47
C LYS A 157 32.34 -27.04 4.65
N ALA A 158 32.55 -25.88 5.28
CA ALA A 158 32.93 -24.57 4.70
C ALA A 158 32.04 -23.83 3.65
N GLY A 159 30.92 -24.38 3.17
CA GLY A 159 30.05 -23.67 2.20
C GLY A 159 29.06 -22.67 2.82
N PRO A 160 28.69 -21.57 2.11
CA PRO A 160 27.57 -20.72 2.53
C PRO A 160 26.25 -21.50 2.45
N ALA A 161 25.37 -21.31 3.44
CA ALA A 161 24.07 -21.97 3.47
C ALA A 161 23.27 -21.68 2.19
N LYS A 162 22.72 -22.74 1.57
CA LYS A 162 21.85 -22.62 0.39
C LYS A 162 20.67 -21.70 0.73
N CYS A 163 20.49 -20.68 -0.10
CA CYS A 163 19.40 -19.72 0.06
C CYS A 163 18.52 -19.75 -1.19
N MET A 164 17.21 -19.59 -1.00
CA MET A 164 16.25 -19.39 -2.09
C MET A 164 15.77 -17.94 -2.11
N LEU A 165 15.61 -17.38 -3.29
CA LEU A 165 14.98 -16.08 -3.46
C LEU A 165 13.46 -16.22 -3.34
N VAL A 166 12.84 -15.51 -2.39
CA VAL A 166 11.39 -15.56 -2.17
C VAL A 166 10.78 -14.17 -2.11
N PRO A 167 9.48 -14.01 -2.44
CA PRO A 167 8.77 -12.77 -2.22
C PRO A 167 8.70 -12.42 -0.72
N ASP A 168 9.11 -11.22 -0.35
CA ASP A 168 9.08 -10.72 1.03
C ASP A 168 8.37 -9.37 1.10
N GLY A 169 7.54 -9.16 2.12
CA GLY A 169 6.83 -7.89 2.33
C GLY A 169 5.89 -7.47 1.18
N LEU A 170 5.41 -8.43 0.37
CA LEU A 170 4.36 -8.18 -0.64
C LEU A 170 2.96 -8.20 -0.03
N GLN A 171 2.75 -9.01 1.01
CA GLN A 171 1.51 -9.09 1.79
C GLN A 171 1.33 -7.87 2.70
N ASN A 172 0.11 -7.68 3.21
CA ASN A 172 -0.15 -6.63 4.18
C ASN A 172 0.57 -6.93 5.52
N LEU A 173 1.20 -5.91 6.11
CA LEU A 173 2.03 -6.03 7.32
C LEU A 173 1.27 -6.52 8.55
N LYS A 174 -0.07 -6.41 8.56
CA LYS A 174 -0.90 -6.97 9.64
C LYS A 174 -1.00 -8.50 9.59
N PHE A 175 -0.81 -9.10 8.42
CA PHE A 175 -0.87 -10.56 8.24
C PHE A 175 0.51 -11.19 8.30
N THR A 176 1.51 -10.55 7.67
CA THR A 176 2.86 -11.11 7.57
C THR A 176 3.92 -10.04 7.82
N ALA A 177 4.75 -10.27 8.84
CA ALA A 177 5.94 -9.48 9.08
C ALA A 177 7.03 -9.80 8.05
N ARG A 178 7.87 -8.81 7.74
CA ARG A 178 9.03 -9.04 6.86
C ARG A 178 10.01 -10.00 7.52
N GLN A 179 10.46 -10.98 6.75
CA GLN A 179 11.31 -12.04 7.29
C GLN A 179 12.80 -11.69 7.18
N SER A 180 13.17 -10.81 6.23
CA SER A 180 14.55 -10.40 6.03
C SER A 180 14.70 -8.88 5.99
N ASN A 181 15.79 -8.39 6.60
CA ASN A 181 16.21 -6.99 6.46
C ASN A 181 16.86 -6.73 5.09
N ARG A 182 17.50 -7.75 4.50
CA ARG A 182 18.15 -7.67 3.19
C ARG A 182 17.20 -8.17 2.10
N ALA A 183 17.00 -7.36 1.07
CA ALA A 183 16.19 -7.74 -0.07
C ALA A 183 16.65 -7.00 -1.33
N VAL A 184 16.40 -7.64 -2.46
CA VAL A 184 16.56 -7.08 -3.79
C VAL A 184 15.21 -6.56 -4.26
N HIS A 185 15.21 -5.43 -4.95
CA HIS A 185 13.99 -4.84 -5.50
C HIS A 185 14.02 -4.98 -7.02
N VAL A 186 12.96 -5.52 -7.60
CA VAL A 186 12.82 -5.72 -9.04
C VAL A 186 11.51 -5.09 -9.51
N LEU A 187 11.38 -4.77 -10.79
CA LEU A 187 10.15 -4.15 -11.30
C LEU A 187 8.94 -5.06 -11.04
N CYS A 188 7.79 -4.47 -10.70
CA CYS A 188 6.52 -5.17 -10.54
C CYS A 188 5.94 -5.55 -11.91
N SER A 189 6.58 -6.53 -12.54
CA SER A 189 6.25 -7.06 -13.86
C SER A 189 6.64 -8.54 -13.92
N ARG A 190 5.83 -9.38 -14.56
CA ARG A 190 6.13 -10.79 -14.77
C ARG A 190 7.41 -11.01 -15.58
N GLN A 191 7.64 -10.17 -16.60
CA GLN A 191 8.85 -10.21 -17.43
C GLN A 191 10.13 -9.96 -16.63
N ALA A 192 10.06 -9.11 -15.60
CA ALA A 192 11.19 -8.89 -14.70
C ALA A 192 11.57 -10.17 -13.97
N ILE A 193 10.60 -11.03 -13.60
CA ILE A 193 10.89 -12.34 -13.00
C ILE A 193 11.49 -13.29 -14.03
N SER A 194 10.97 -13.34 -15.26
CA SER A 194 11.56 -14.14 -16.35
C SER A 194 13.02 -13.75 -16.61
N LEU A 195 13.34 -12.46 -16.64
CA LEU A 195 14.72 -11.99 -16.81
C LEU A 195 15.64 -12.41 -15.66
N ILE A 196 15.13 -12.56 -14.42
CA ILE A 196 15.91 -13.09 -13.29
C ILE A 196 16.22 -14.58 -13.48
N HIS A 197 15.27 -15.34 -14.04
CA HIS A 197 15.49 -16.75 -14.37
C HIS A 197 16.58 -16.94 -15.42
N GLU A 198 16.55 -16.10 -16.47
CA GLU A 198 17.50 -16.13 -17.59
C GLU A 198 18.88 -15.59 -17.17
N ASN A 199 18.93 -14.44 -16.50
CA ASN A 199 20.16 -13.67 -16.27
C ASN A 199 20.71 -13.81 -14.85
N ARG A 200 20.75 -15.04 -14.30
CA ARG A 200 21.17 -15.33 -12.91
C ARG A 200 22.46 -14.64 -12.44
N LEU A 201 23.36 -14.29 -13.37
CA LEU A 201 24.68 -13.73 -13.09
C LEU A 201 24.76 -12.19 -13.10
N LYS A 202 23.76 -11.48 -13.63
CA LYS A 202 23.84 -10.01 -13.82
C LYS A 202 22.88 -9.18 -12.97
N VAL A 203 21.94 -9.80 -12.27
CA VAL A 203 20.98 -9.09 -11.42
C VAL A 203 21.68 -8.66 -10.13
N GLY A 204 21.92 -7.35 -9.99
CA GLY A 204 22.91 -6.78 -9.09
C GLY A 204 22.97 -7.36 -7.68
N ASN A 205 24.19 -7.58 -7.18
CA ASN A 205 24.54 -8.02 -5.82
C ASN A 205 23.76 -9.25 -5.28
N ILE A 206 23.04 -10.01 -6.11
CA ILE A 206 22.48 -11.29 -5.68
C ILE A 206 23.66 -12.26 -5.52
N PRO A 207 23.92 -12.79 -4.32
CA PRO A 207 25.01 -13.72 -4.14
C PRO A 207 24.81 -14.99 -4.96
N HIS A 208 25.88 -15.55 -5.52
CA HIS A 208 25.82 -16.75 -6.37
C HIS A 208 25.21 -18.00 -5.70
N TYR A 209 25.19 -18.04 -4.36
CA TYR A 209 24.59 -19.14 -3.60
C TYR A 209 23.05 -19.05 -3.48
N VAL A 210 22.44 -18.00 -4.03
CA VAL A 210 20.98 -17.82 -4.03
C VAL A 210 20.37 -18.48 -5.26
N THR A 211 19.55 -19.50 -5.04
CA THR A 211 18.80 -20.19 -6.10
C THR A 211 17.44 -19.52 -6.30
N VAL A 212 17.02 -19.36 -7.55
CA VAL A 212 15.70 -18.81 -7.92
C VAL A 212 14.73 -19.99 -8.11
N PRO A 213 13.65 -20.11 -7.30
CA PRO A 213 12.66 -21.17 -7.46
C PRO A 213 11.97 -21.08 -8.83
N PRO A 214 11.76 -22.20 -9.55
CA PRO A 214 11.16 -22.20 -10.90
C PRO A 214 9.74 -21.62 -10.94
N ASN A 215 9.01 -21.69 -9.83
CA ASN A 215 7.64 -21.21 -9.66
C ASN A 215 7.56 -19.84 -8.98
N LEU A 216 8.65 -19.07 -8.97
CA LEU A 216 8.69 -17.75 -8.33
C LEU A 216 7.64 -16.80 -8.94
N ASP A 217 7.40 -16.89 -10.25
CA ASP A 217 6.43 -16.05 -10.95
C ASP A 217 5.00 -16.30 -10.45
N THR A 218 4.58 -17.57 -10.37
CA THR A 218 3.28 -18.01 -9.86
C THR A 218 3.12 -17.64 -8.39
N HIS A 219 4.18 -17.78 -7.60
CA HIS A 219 4.14 -17.45 -6.18
C HIS A 219 3.98 -15.93 -5.95
N VAL A 220 4.71 -15.09 -6.69
CA VAL A 220 4.55 -13.64 -6.66
C VAL A 220 3.14 -13.24 -7.11
N SER A 221 2.67 -13.80 -8.23
CA SER A 221 1.35 -13.59 -8.80
C SER A 221 0.23 -13.89 -7.78
N HIS A 222 0.33 -15.03 -7.09
CA HIS A 222 -0.58 -15.45 -6.01
C HIS A 222 -0.56 -14.50 -4.82
N ILE A 223 0.64 -14.14 -4.33
CA ILE A 223 0.76 -13.26 -3.16
C ILE A 223 0.22 -11.85 -3.44
N LEU A 224 0.42 -11.30 -4.63
CA LEU A 224 -0.15 -10.00 -5.00
C LEU A 224 -1.69 -10.03 -4.96
N ARG A 225 -2.31 -11.10 -5.46
CA ARG A 225 -3.76 -11.32 -5.37
C ARG A 225 -4.22 -11.49 -3.92
N LEU A 226 -3.51 -12.28 -3.13
CA LEU A 226 -3.80 -12.43 -1.70
C LEU A 226 -3.73 -11.07 -0.97
N CYS A 227 -2.78 -10.21 -1.32
CA CYS A 227 -2.67 -8.87 -0.76
C CYS A 227 -3.90 -8.00 -1.05
N VAL A 228 -4.53 -8.16 -2.23
CA VAL A 228 -5.81 -7.52 -2.56
C VAL A 228 -6.91 -7.99 -1.59
N LEU A 229 -7.05 -9.31 -1.39
CA LEU A 229 -8.05 -9.87 -0.47
C LEU A 229 -7.83 -9.43 0.99
N GLN A 230 -6.57 -9.48 1.46
CA GLN A 230 -6.16 -9.02 2.79
C GLN A 230 -6.50 -7.54 3.01
N THR A 231 -6.22 -6.70 2.01
CA THR A 231 -6.48 -5.26 2.11
C THR A 231 -7.98 -4.97 2.11
N LEU A 232 -8.77 -5.70 1.32
CA LEU A 232 -10.23 -5.61 1.34
C LEU A 232 -10.81 -6.06 2.69
N GLU A 233 -10.30 -7.16 3.25
CA GLU A 233 -10.71 -7.65 4.56
C GLU A 233 -10.46 -6.59 5.65
N LEU A 234 -9.26 -6.00 5.69
CA LEU A 234 -8.94 -4.93 6.63
C LEU A 234 -9.85 -3.71 6.44
N LEU A 235 -10.16 -3.35 5.19
CA LEU A 235 -11.08 -2.26 4.90
C LEU A 235 -12.47 -2.57 5.46
N VAL A 236 -13.00 -3.78 5.23
CA VAL A 236 -14.29 -4.22 5.77
C VAL A 236 -14.31 -4.19 7.30
N GLN A 237 -13.27 -4.71 7.96
CA GLN A 237 -13.14 -4.67 9.42
C GLN A 237 -13.14 -3.23 9.95
N VAL A 238 -12.43 -2.32 9.28
CA VAL A 238 -12.43 -0.90 9.65
C VAL A 238 -13.83 -0.31 9.47
N LEU A 239 -14.52 -0.59 8.36
CA LEU A 239 -15.88 -0.08 8.12
C LEU A 239 -16.90 -0.61 9.13
N GLN A 240 -16.77 -1.85 9.60
CA GLN A 240 -17.62 -2.41 10.66
C GLN A 240 -17.52 -1.63 11.98
N SER A 241 -16.36 -1.01 12.26
CA SER A 241 -16.15 -0.20 13.46
C SER A 241 -16.69 1.24 13.35
N LYS A 242 -17.11 1.68 12.15
CA LYS A 242 -17.56 3.06 11.89
C LYS A 242 -19.06 3.20 12.07
N ARG A 243 -19.51 4.45 12.29
CA ARG A 243 -20.93 4.75 12.41
C ARG A 243 -21.61 4.52 11.06
N LYS A 244 -22.74 3.83 11.07
CA LYS A 244 -23.51 3.49 9.85
C LYS A 244 -23.94 4.74 9.06
N ALA A 245 -24.25 5.83 9.75
CA ALA A 245 -24.63 7.10 9.10
C ALA A 245 -23.51 7.65 8.22
N ASP A 246 -22.27 7.66 8.70
CA ASP A 246 -21.12 8.18 7.95
C ASP A 246 -20.84 7.31 6.71
N ILE A 247 -20.97 5.99 6.86
CA ILE A 247 -20.82 5.02 5.77
C ILE A 247 -21.90 5.20 4.70
N LEU A 248 -23.15 5.47 5.08
CA LEU A 248 -24.24 5.73 4.13
C LEU A 248 -24.03 7.03 3.35
N ALA A 249 -23.54 8.08 4.01
CA ALA A 249 -23.30 9.35 3.36
C ALA A 249 -22.21 9.26 2.28
N ASN A 250 -21.17 8.46 2.52
CA ASN A 250 -20.02 8.33 1.63
C ASN A 250 -19.58 6.86 1.50
N PRO A 251 -20.29 6.03 0.70
CA PRO A 251 -20.02 4.60 0.62
C PRO A 251 -18.67 4.32 -0.07
N PRO A 252 -17.68 3.73 0.63
CA PRO A 252 -16.38 3.45 0.02
C PRO A 252 -16.44 2.38 -1.08
N ILE A 253 -17.38 1.44 -0.94
CA ILE A 253 -17.64 0.34 -1.87
C ILE A 253 -19.12 0.32 -2.17
N ARG A 254 -19.54 0.55 -3.41
CA ARG A 254 -20.97 0.57 -3.78
C ARG A 254 -21.25 -0.44 -4.89
N ARG A 255 -22.28 -1.26 -4.72
CA ARG A 255 -22.77 -2.14 -5.79
C ARG A 255 -23.54 -1.31 -6.80
N LEU A 256 -23.22 -1.50 -8.08
CA LEU A 256 -23.88 -0.81 -9.19
C LEU A 256 -25.25 -1.45 -9.48
N SER A 257 -26.21 -0.64 -9.91
CA SER A 257 -27.45 -1.15 -10.48
C SER A 257 -27.20 -1.73 -11.88
N MET A 258 -28.08 -2.63 -12.34
CA MET A 258 -27.99 -3.16 -13.71
C MET A 258 -28.03 -2.07 -14.79
N LYS A 259 -28.71 -0.95 -14.55
CA LYS A 259 -28.74 0.18 -15.49
C LYS A 259 -27.39 0.89 -15.54
N GLU A 260 -26.84 1.25 -14.37
CA GLU A 260 -25.51 1.87 -14.27
C GLU A 260 -24.42 0.97 -14.87
N TRP A 261 -24.51 -0.34 -14.66
CA TRP A 261 -23.54 -1.28 -15.22
C TRP A 261 -23.62 -1.37 -16.74
N LYS A 262 -24.84 -1.47 -17.30
CA LYS A 262 -25.04 -1.40 -18.76
C LYS A 262 -24.55 -0.08 -19.35
N ASP A 263 -24.82 1.04 -18.68
CA ASP A 263 -24.33 2.36 -19.11
C ASP A 263 -22.80 2.41 -19.18
N VAL A 264 -22.11 1.82 -18.19
CA VAL A 264 -20.64 1.72 -18.18
C VAL A 264 -20.13 0.83 -19.31
N GLN A 265 -20.79 -0.31 -19.55
CA GLN A 265 -20.42 -1.22 -20.64
C GLN A 265 -20.62 -0.60 -22.03
N GLU A 266 -21.75 0.09 -22.25
CA GLU A 266 -22.10 0.72 -23.52
C GLU A 266 -21.24 1.95 -23.83
N LYS A 267 -21.00 2.80 -22.82
CA LYS A 267 -20.27 4.07 -23.01
C LYS A 267 -18.76 3.92 -22.83
N ASN A 268 -18.30 2.85 -22.19
CA ASN A 268 -16.93 2.67 -21.69
C ASN A 268 -16.44 3.89 -20.87
N GLN A 269 -17.37 4.56 -20.19
CA GLN A 269 -17.13 5.77 -19.41
C GLN A 269 -17.67 5.63 -18.00
N ILE A 270 -16.93 6.16 -17.04
CA ILE A 270 -17.33 6.10 -15.63
C ILE A 270 -17.87 7.46 -15.17
N PRO A 271 -19.18 7.59 -14.88
CA PRO A 271 -19.78 8.87 -14.52
C PRO A 271 -19.42 9.35 -13.10
N TRP A 272 -18.78 8.51 -12.28
CA TRP A 272 -18.48 8.83 -10.87
C TRP A 272 -17.11 9.46 -10.71
N LYS A 273 -17.10 10.72 -10.26
CA LYS A 273 -15.89 11.54 -10.07
C LYS A 273 -14.85 10.94 -9.10
N ASP A 274 -15.32 10.26 -8.06
CA ASP A 274 -14.47 9.71 -7.01
C ASP A 274 -14.19 8.22 -7.23
N ALA A 275 -14.60 7.64 -8.36
CA ALA A 275 -14.33 6.24 -8.67
C ALA A 275 -12.83 6.00 -8.86
N VAL A 276 -12.35 4.97 -8.21
CA VAL A 276 -10.95 4.55 -8.22
C VAL A 276 -10.74 3.26 -9.01
N ALA A 277 -11.70 2.35 -8.93
CA ALA A 277 -11.71 1.11 -9.67
C ALA A 277 -13.14 0.59 -9.74
N ILE A 278 -13.44 -0.20 -10.76
CA ILE A 278 -14.65 -1.03 -10.80
C ILE A 278 -14.20 -2.49 -10.74
N ILE A 279 -14.89 -3.31 -9.95
CA ILE A 279 -14.68 -4.74 -9.88
C ILE A 279 -15.98 -5.41 -10.30
N HIS A 280 -15.95 -6.13 -11.41
CA HIS A 280 -17.02 -7.03 -11.81
C HIS A 280 -16.76 -8.41 -11.20
N ALA A 281 -17.59 -8.80 -10.23
CA ALA A 281 -17.42 -10.02 -9.45
C ALA A 281 -18.72 -10.83 -9.44
N PRO A 282 -18.96 -11.64 -10.49
CA PRO A 282 -20.08 -12.57 -10.53
C PRO A 282 -20.10 -13.51 -9.31
N PRO A 283 -21.29 -13.98 -8.90
CA PRO A 283 -21.40 -14.96 -7.83
C PRO A 283 -20.65 -16.24 -8.18
N VAL A 284 -20.01 -16.84 -7.19
CA VAL A 284 -19.33 -18.12 -7.28
C VAL A 284 -20.27 -19.20 -6.73
N SER A 285 -20.19 -20.43 -7.25
CA SER A 285 -20.94 -21.56 -6.71
C SER A 285 -20.73 -21.69 -5.20
N ASP A 286 -21.81 -21.93 -4.45
CA ASP A 286 -21.79 -22.06 -2.99
C ASP A 286 -20.99 -23.30 -2.51
N GLU A 287 -20.72 -24.25 -3.40
CA GLU A 287 -19.93 -25.45 -3.11
C GLU A 287 -18.43 -25.16 -2.95
N ILE A 288 -17.97 -24.00 -3.41
CA ILE A 288 -16.54 -23.67 -3.44
C ILE A 288 -16.12 -23.05 -2.10
N GLU A 289 -15.25 -23.74 -1.37
CA GLU A 289 -14.76 -23.26 -0.08
C GLU A 289 -13.86 -22.01 -0.25
N PRO A 290 -14.18 -20.89 0.41
CA PRO A 290 -13.39 -19.66 0.30
C PRO A 290 -12.04 -19.80 1.01
N SER A 291 -10.93 -19.51 0.32
CA SER A 291 -9.57 -19.64 0.87
C SER A 291 -8.70 -18.40 0.68
N MET A 292 -8.04 -18.00 1.77
CA MET A 292 -6.99 -16.96 1.81
C MET A 292 -5.62 -17.56 2.16
N SER A 293 -5.37 -18.80 1.75
CA SER A 293 -4.10 -19.48 2.05
C SER A 293 -2.92 -18.72 1.42
N PRO A 294 -1.82 -18.51 2.18
CA PRO A 294 -0.58 -17.95 1.62
C PRO A 294 0.12 -18.94 0.68
N LEU A 295 -0.19 -20.23 0.78
CA LEU A 295 0.34 -21.24 -0.12
C LEU A 295 -0.41 -21.19 -1.47
N PRO A 296 0.28 -21.42 -2.60
CA PRO A 296 -0.38 -21.55 -3.89
C PRO A 296 -1.48 -22.62 -3.83
N LEU A 297 -2.66 -22.27 -4.34
CA LEU A 297 -3.77 -23.21 -4.44
C LEU A 297 -3.53 -24.16 -5.62
N PRO A 298 -4.09 -25.38 -5.59
CA PRO A 298 -4.08 -26.26 -6.76
C PRO A 298 -4.68 -25.56 -7.98
N LEU A 299 -4.22 -25.93 -9.17
CA LEU A 299 -4.70 -25.37 -10.43
C LEU A 299 -6.15 -25.80 -10.66
N ASP A 300 -7.05 -24.83 -10.83
CA ASP A 300 -8.42 -25.07 -11.27
C ASP A 300 -8.43 -25.31 -12.79
N ALA A 301 -9.35 -26.17 -13.27
CA ALA A 301 -9.50 -26.42 -14.71
C ALA A 301 -9.81 -25.14 -15.51
N ASP A 302 -10.45 -24.15 -14.88
CA ASP A 302 -10.87 -22.89 -15.50
C ASP A 302 -9.72 -21.89 -15.73
N ILE A 303 -8.50 -22.19 -15.27
CA ILE A 303 -7.38 -21.23 -15.34
C ILE A 303 -6.99 -20.95 -16.80
N GLU A 304 -6.99 -21.96 -17.65
CA GLU A 304 -6.62 -21.82 -19.07
C GLU A 304 -7.61 -20.94 -19.83
N ALA A 305 -8.91 -21.09 -19.56
CA ALA A 305 -9.96 -20.29 -20.20
C ALA A 305 -9.86 -18.79 -19.84
N ASN A 306 -9.34 -18.47 -18.66
CA ASN A 306 -9.23 -17.09 -18.17
C ASN A 306 -7.87 -16.44 -18.47
N ALA A 307 -6.84 -17.22 -18.83
CA ALA A 307 -5.49 -16.73 -19.07
C ALA A 307 -5.40 -15.72 -20.23
N SER A 308 -6.30 -15.79 -21.21
CA SER A 308 -6.33 -14.88 -22.37
C SER A 308 -7.00 -13.53 -22.08
N ARG A 309 -7.75 -13.41 -20.98
CA ARG A 309 -8.51 -12.21 -20.67
C ARG A 309 -7.65 -11.19 -19.92
N PRO A 310 -7.66 -9.90 -20.31
CA PRO A 310 -6.90 -8.88 -19.59
C PRO A 310 -7.41 -8.75 -18.15
N VAL A 311 -6.49 -8.59 -17.20
CA VAL A 311 -6.81 -8.42 -15.77
C VAL A 311 -7.67 -7.19 -15.53
N ALA A 312 -7.41 -6.12 -16.27
CA ALA A 312 -8.24 -4.92 -16.23
C ALA A 312 -8.29 -4.24 -17.60
N THR A 313 -9.44 -3.63 -17.89
CA THR A 313 -9.62 -2.70 -19.01
C THR A 313 -9.67 -1.27 -18.45
N MET A 314 -9.14 -0.30 -19.19
CA MET A 314 -9.08 1.10 -18.74
C MET A 314 -10.28 1.87 -19.31
N CYS A 315 -11.19 2.30 -18.45
CA CYS A 315 -12.35 3.11 -18.82
C CYS A 315 -12.04 4.60 -18.70
N ASP A 316 -12.55 5.41 -19.62
CA ASP A 316 -12.34 6.87 -19.59
C ASP A 316 -13.23 7.55 -18.55
N LEU A 317 -12.72 8.62 -17.94
CA LEU A 317 -13.53 9.51 -17.12
C LEU A 317 -14.07 10.66 -18.00
N PRO A 318 -15.40 10.88 -18.05
CA PRO A 318 -16.00 11.96 -18.83
C PRO A 318 -15.64 13.35 -18.28
N PHE A 319 -15.25 13.43 -17.00
CA PHE A 319 -14.97 14.68 -16.31
C PHE A 319 -13.49 15.07 -16.36
N ASP A 320 -13.10 15.66 -17.48
CA ASP A 320 -11.79 16.31 -17.65
C ASP A 320 -11.76 17.74 -17.09
N SER A 321 -12.84 18.19 -16.44
CA SER A 321 -13.12 19.58 -16.06
C SER A 321 -12.37 20.12 -14.84
N SER A 322 -11.51 19.32 -14.19
CA SER A 322 -10.81 19.77 -12.97
C SER A 322 -9.47 20.44 -13.22
N LEU A 323 -8.94 20.38 -14.45
CA LEU A 323 -7.79 21.18 -14.82
C LEU A 323 -8.24 22.60 -15.17
N PRO A 324 -7.54 23.64 -14.68
CA PRO A 324 -7.74 24.98 -15.17
C PRO A 324 -7.65 24.98 -16.70
N THR A 325 -8.55 25.70 -17.36
CA THR A 325 -8.53 25.86 -18.83
C THR A 325 -7.17 26.34 -19.34
N ASN A 326 -6.41 27.05 -18.51
CA ASN A 326 -5.09 27.61 -18.84
C ASN A 326 -3.91 26.65 -18.55
N PHE A 327 -4.14 25.37 -18.30
CA PHE A 327 -3.05 24.43 -18.02
C PHE A 327 -2.32 24.04 -19.31
N ALA A 328 -1.09 24.53 -19.51
CA ALA A 328 -0.31 24.42 -20.74
C ALA A 328 -0.06 22.99 -21.26
N TYR A 329 -0.21 21.97 -20.42
CA TYR A 329 0.00 20.57 -20.79
C TYR A 329 -1.30 19.78 -20.93
N ARG A 330 -2.45 20.45 -21.04
CA ARG A 330 -3.76 19.77 -21.14
C ARG A 330 -3.81 18.79 -22.31
N ASP A 331 -3.24 19.17 -23.45
CA ASP A 331 -3.29 18.39 -24.70
C ASP A 331 -2.21 17.29 -24.78
N VAL A 332 -1.16 17.39 -23.94
CA VAL A 332 -0.05 16.41 -23.91
C VAL A 332 -0.37 15.24 -22.97
N LEU A 333 -1.26 15.47 -22.00
CA LEU A 333 -1.50 14.53 -20.93
C LEU A 333 -2.65 13.58 -21.25
N PRO A 334 -2.47 12.25 -21.10
CA PRO A 334 -3.54 11.30 -21.36
C PRO A 334 -4.75 11.56 -20.45
N SER A 335 -5.95 11.22 -20.94
CA SER A 335 -7.18 11.25 -20.15
C SER A 335 -7.01 10.41 -18.88
N ALA A 336 -7.59 10.87 -17.78
CA ALA A 336 -7.61 10.07 -16.57
C ALA A 336 -8.50 8.83 -16.83
N LYS A 337 -7.93 7.64 -16.59
CA LYS A 337 -8.62 6.36 -16.76
C LYS A 337 -8.77 5.64 -15.44
N VAL A 338 -9.84 4.88 -15.32
CA VAL A 338 -10.14 4.05 -14.17
C VAL A 338 -10.15 2.59 -14.61
N PRO A 339 -9.42 1.70 -13.92
CA PRO A 339 -9.40 0.29 -14.24
C PRO A 339 -10.73 -0.38 -13.86
N LEU A 340 -11.27 -1.12 -14.82
CA LEU A 340 -12.35 -2.09 -14.67
C LEU A 340 -11.71 -3.49 -14.58
N TYR A 341 -11.77 -4.09 -13.39
CA TYR A 341 -11.24 -5.42 -13.10
C TYR A 341 -12.33 -6.47 -13.27
N GLU A 342 -12.00 -7.52 -14.01
CA GLU A 342 -12.82 -8.73 -14.10
C GLU A 342 -12.34 -9.74 -13.05
N ALA A 343 -13.21 -10.14 -12.12
CA ALA A 343 -12.82 -11.03 -11.02
C ALA A 343 -12.29 -12.38 -11.49
N ALA A 344 -12.78 -12.88 -12.64
CA ALA A 344 -12.30 -14.12 -13.25
C ALA A 344 -10.81 -14.06 -13.65
N SER A 345 -10.39 -12.95 -14.26
CA SER A 345 -8.99 -12.72 -14.65
C SER A 345 -8.13 -12.26 -13.48
N LEU A 346 -8.69 -11.44 -12.59
CA LEU A 346 -8.02 -10.95 -11.40
C LEU A 346 -7.74 -12.07 -10.40
N PHE A 347 -8.62 -13.06 -10.27
CA PHE A 347 -8.46 -14.22 -9.39
C PHE A 347 -8.75 -15.51 -10.15
N PRO A 348 -7.71 -16.16 -10.71
CA PRO A 348 -7.87 -17.41 -11.46
C PRO A 348 -8.47 -18.54 -10.62
N HIS A 349 -8.18 -18.58 -9.32
CA HIS A 349 -8.71 -19.58 -8.41
C HIS A 349 -10.12 -19.25 -7.92
N ALA A 350 -11.05 -20.20 -8.03
CA ALA A 350 -12.44 -20.01 -7.63
C ALA A 350 -12.59 -19.77 -6.12
N ALA A 351 -11.78 -20.41 -5.29
CA ALA A 351 -11.75 -20.18 -3.84
C ALA A 351 -11.42 -18.73 -3.47
N GLN A 352 -10.52 -18.07 -4.23
CA GLN A 352 -10.20 -16.65 -4.03
C GLN A 352 -11.33 -15.74 -4.53
N ARG A 353 -11.99 -16.10 -5.64
CA ARG A 353 -13.19 -15.40 -6.11
C ARG A 353 -14.33 -15.47 -5.10
N ALA A 354 -14.52 -16.62 -4.45
CA ALA A 354 -15.52 -16.79 -3.40
C ALA A 354 -15.23 -15.86 -2.21
N VAL A 355 -13.96 -15.76 -1.77
CA VAL A 355 -13.53 -14.80 -0.74
C VAL A 355 -13.82 -13.36 -1.17
N LEU A 356 -13.43 -12.97 -2.39
CA LEU A 356 -13.66 -11.62 -2.91
C LEU A 356 -15.16 -11.28 -2.87
N HIS A 357 -15.99 -12.14 -3.45
CA HIS A 357 -17.43 -11.95 -3.51
C HIS A 357 -18.04 -11.86 -2.11
N ARG A 358 -17.64 -12.74 -1.18
CA ARG A 358 -18.07 -12.70 0.23
C ARG A 358 -17.72 -11.37 0.91
N LEU A 359 -16.48 -10.88 0.75
CA LEU A 359 -16.04 -9.62 1.34
C LEU A 359 -16.77 -8.41 0.74
N LEU A 360 -17.04 -8.41 -0.57
CA LEU A 360 -17.83 -7.38 -1.25
C LEU A 360 -19.28 -7.36 -0.76
N LEU A 361 -19.91 -8.53 -0.61
CA LEU A 361 -21.24 -8.65 -0.01
C LEU A 361 -21.26 -8.21 1.45
N GLN A 362 -20.24 -8.57 2.23
CA GLN A 362 -20.10 -8.12 3.62
C GLN A 362 -20.00 -6.60 3.69
N ALA A 363 -19.17 -5.96 2.86
CA ALA A 363 -19.13 -4.51 2.73
C ALA A 363 -20.52 -3.96 2.35
N GLN A 364 -21.20 -4.58 1.40
CA GLN A 364 -22.53 -4.14 0.95
C GLN A 364 -23.60 -4.23 2.05
N SER A 365 -23.54 -5.28 2.87
CA SER A 365 -24.49 -5.51 3.96
C SER A 365 -24.51 -4.38 5.00
N LEU A 366 -23.37 -3.69 5.18
CA LEU A 366 -23.25 -2.53 6.06
C LEU A 366 -24.16 -1.37 5.63
N TYR A 367 -24.34 -1.17 4.31
CA TYR A 367 -25.32 -0.21 3.78
C TYR A 367 -26.74 -0.74 3.85
N GLY A 368 -26.92 -2.02 3.50
CA GLY A 368 -28.23 -2.65 3.40
C GLY A 368 -29.00 -2.63 4.72
N ALA A 369 -28.33 -2.79 5.86
CA ALA A 369 -28.94 -2.71 7.19
C ALA A 369 -29.45 -1.30 7.54
N ALA A 370 -28.81 -0.26 7.00
CA ALA A 370 -29.14 1.12 7.32
C ALA A 370 -30.19 1.68 6.34
N HIS A 371 -30.14 1.30 5.05
CA HIS A 371 -31.21 1.59 4.09
C HIS A 371 -32.55 0.91 4.44
N ARG A 372 -32.53 -0.28 5.08
CA ARG A 372 -33.76 -0.98 5.55
C ARG A 372 -34.65 -0.10 6.43
N LYS A 373 -34.05 0.85 7.17
CA LYS A 373 -34.79 1.74 8.06
C LYS A 373 -35.36 2.98 7.36
N GLN A 374 -34.79 3.39 6.23
CA GLN A 374 -35.17 4.62 5.54
C GLN A 374 -36.10 4.37 4.34
N GLU A 375 -35.81 3.36 3.53
CA GLU A 375 -36.62 3.03 2.36
C GLU A 375 -37.61 1.93 2.74
N GLY A 376 -38.89 2.30 2.92
CA GLY A 376 -39.97 1.35 3.18
C GLY A 376 -39.96 0.17 2.20
N SER A 377 -40.46 -0.98 2.68
CA SER A 377 -40.37 -2.30 2.01
C SER A 377 -40.78 -2.33 0.53
N MET A 378 -41.58 -1.37 0.04
CA MET A 378 -42.17 -1.39 -1.30
C MET A 378 -41.17 -1.05 -2.42
N MET A 379 -40.20 -0.17 -2.19
CA MET A 379 -39.28 0.29 -3.26
C MET A 379 -38.15 -0.72 -3.57
N ARG A 380 -37.94 -1.71 -2.69
CA ARG A 380 -36.85 -2.68 -2.78
C ARG A 380 -36.99 -3.72 -3.89
N ARG A 381 -38.21 -4.09 -4.27
CA ARG A 381 -38.45 -5.17 -5.24
C ARG A 381 -38.06 -4.82 -6.68
N ARG A 382 -37.73 -3.56 -6.99
CA ARG A 382 -37.53 -3.11 -8.38
C ARG A 382 -36.08 -2.87 -8.80
N ARG A 383 -35.11 -2.90 -7.89
CA ARG A 383 -33.70 -2.70 -8.27
C ARG A 383 -33.01 -4.07 -8.36
N ASN A 384 -32.92 -4.61 -9.57
CA ASN A 384 -32.03 -5.74 -9.86
C ASN A 384 -30.58 -5.24 -9.69
N PRO A 385 -29.85 -5.66 -8.65
CA PRO A 385 -28.46 -5.26 -8.48
C PRO A 385 -27.59 -5.97 -9.53
N SER A 386 -26.57 -5.30 -10.04
CA SER A 386 -25.55 -5.93 -10.91
C SER A 386 -24.44 -6.55 -10.08
N ASP A 387 -23.59 -7.38 -10.67
CA ASP A 387 -22.43 -7.96 -9.97
C ASP A 387 -21.18 -7.06 -10.04
N ALA A 388 -21.36 -5.80 -10.43
CA ALA A 388 -20.30 -4.81 -10.49
C ALA A 388 -20.29 -3.93 -9.23
N TYR A 389 -19.10 -3.65 -8.73
CA TYR A 389 -18.85 -2.85 -7.54
C TYR A 389 -17.90 -1.71 -7.88
N VAL A 390 -18.27 -0.48 -7.53
CA VAL A 390 -17.40 0.69 -7.65
C VAL A 390 -16.70 0.95 -6.33
N LEU A 391 -15.37 1.04 -6.39
CA LEU A 391 -14.52 1.53 -5.30
C LEU A 391 -14.41 3.05 -5.45
N SER A 392 -14.79 3.80 -4.42
CA SER A 392 -14.70 5.26 -4.41
C SER A 392 -13.73 5.75 -3.36
N SER A 393 -13.01 6.84 -3.63
CA SER A 393 -12.10 7.43 -2.65
C SER A 393 -12.07 8.95 -2.74
N ASN A 394 -12.43 9.61 -1.64
CA ASN A 394 -12.43 11.06 -1.50
C ASN A 394 -12.01 11.47 -0.07
N SER A 395 -11.98 12.78 0.18
CA SER A 395 -11.54 13.37 1.46
C SER A 395 -12.39 12.98 2.67
N GLU A 396 -13.61 12.49 2.45
CA GLU A 396 -14.52 12.00 3.48
C GLU A 396 -14.41 10.48 3.65
N ILE A 397 -14.39 9.73 2.54
CA ILE A 397 -14.22 8.26 2.52
C ILE A 397 -12.93 7.84 3.24
N ILE A 398 -11.84 8.58 3.06
CA ILE A 398 -10.56 8.26 3.72
C ILE A 398 -10.65 8.28 5.26
N LYS A 399 -11.58 9.06 5.85
CA LYS A 399 -11.83 9.07 7.30
C LYS A 399 -12.51 7.77 7.77
N LEU A 400 -13.26 7.13 6.87
CA LEU A 400 -13.92 5.86 7.10
C LEU A 400 -12.94 4.71 6.97
N GLY A 401 -12.14 4.69 5.90
CA GLY A 401 -11.16 3.65 5.63
C GLY A 401 -10.28 3.97 4.42
N ASP A 402 -9.13 3.31 4.34
CA ASP A 402 -8.12 3.59 3.34
C ASP A 402 -8.34 2.80 2.03
N VAL A 403 -9.25 3.28 1.18
CA VAL A 403 -9.54 2.66 -0.14
C VAL A 403 -8.34 2.78 -1.08
N ALA A 404 -7.48 3.78 -0.90
CA ALA A 404 -6.30 3.96 -1.73
C ALA A 404 -5.31 2.80 -1.58
N GLU A 405 -5.21 2.19 -0.39
CA GLU A 405 -4.38 0.99 -0.18
C GLU A 405 -4.88 -0.20 -1.02
N MET A 406 -6.20 -0.41 -1.05
CA MET A 406 -6.84 -1.44 -1.88
C MET A 406 -6.59 -1.18 -3.37
N ALA A 407 -6.75 0.06 -3.81
CA ALA A 407 -6.48 0.46 -5.18
C ALA A 407 -5.02 0.23 -5.59
N MET A 408 -4.06 0.53 -4.71
CA MET A 408 -2.65 0.25 -4.95
C MET A 408 -2.39 -1.26 -5.08
N ALA A 409 -3.03 -2.09 -4.25
CA ALA A 409 -2.90 -3.55 -4.36
C ALA A 409 -3.43 -4.05 -5.71
N LEU A 410 -4.59 -3.59 -6.15
CA LEU A 410 -5.17 -3.89 -7.47
C LEU A 410 -4.26 -3.44 -8.62
N TRP A 411 -3.69 -2.25 -8.53
CA TRP A 411 -2.73 -1.74 -9.50
C TRP A 411 -1.46 -2.58 -9.59
N ARG A 412 -0.97 -3.11 -8.47
CA ARG A 412 0.22 -3.97 -8.48
C ARG A 412 -0.05 -5.29 -9.20
N VAL A 413 -1.24 -5.88 -9.04
CA VAL A 413 -1.63 -7.05 -9.84
C VAL A 413 -1.71 -6.68 -11.32
N PHE A 414 -2.36 -5.56 -11.65
CA PHE A 414 -2.43 -5.08 -13.03
C PHE A 414 -1.05 -4.87 -13.67
N LEU A 415 -0.14 -4.17 -12.99
CA LEU A 415 1.23 -3.93 -13.48
C LEU A 415 2.03 -5.22 -13.61
N TYR A 416 1.84 -6.15 -12.67
CA TYR A 416 2.54 -7.42 -12.70
C TYR A 416 2.14 -8.27 -13.91
N GLU A 417 0.83 -8.34 -14.19
CA GLU A 417 0.27 -9.15 -15.28
C GLU A 417 0.33 -8.45 -16.64
N ARG A 418 0.53 -7.13 -16.69
CA ARG A 418 0.71 -6.41 -17.95
C ARG A 418 2.10 -6.66 -18.51
N ASP A 419 2.15 -7.13 -19.76
CA ASP A 419 3.36 -7.12 -20.57
C ASP A 419 3.74 -5.68 -20.92
N LEU A 420 4.80 -5.14 -20.29
CA LEU A 420 5.23 -3.76 -20.50
C LEU A 420 6.14 -3.57 -21.73
N LEU A 421 6.68 -4.65 -22.30
CA LEU A 421 7.65 -4.60 -23.41
C LEU A 421 7.07 -5.00 -24.79
N ARG A 422 5.75 -5.13 -24.92
CA ARG A 422 5.08 -5.56 -26.17
C ARG A 422 4.47 -4.42 -26.99
N GLU A 423 4.72 -3.16 -26.65
CA GLU A 423 4.25 -1.98 -27.39
C GLU A 423 5.39 -1.26 -28.11
#